data_AF-A0A2S8F4Q5-F1
#
_entry.id   AF-A0A2S8F4Q5-F1
#
_cell.length_a   1.000
_cell.length_b   1.000
_cell.length_c   1.000
_cell.angle_alpha   90.00
_cell.angle_beta   90.00
_cell.angle_gamma   90.00
#
_symmetry.space_group_name_H-M   'P 1'
#
loop_
_entity.id
_entity.type
_entity.pdbx_description
1 polymer ?
#
loop_
_entity_poly.entity_id
_entity_poly.type
_entity_poly.pdbx_seq_one_letter_code
_entity_poly.pdbx_strand_id
1 'polypeptide(L)'
;MITSSGIVHAQTWTTPDGFLSVTPPNPETFVAVPSPPEPFLGLWVSGDEATRLGVMKTEIPIHIKIKQSSAEEGLAEEIGGKVTRLPTKQVAGYEVWQMKAKGASAEITQAIVRHDGTIYKIMAATVGQNPDEQTIDQFIGSLVISQPARTVPPGTATSPGESNADLDGGLDSHNLSKSIGGFAALLGIGLLIYFVTRGKNK
;
A
#
# COMPACT_ATOMS: atom_id res chain seq x y z
N MET A 1 -34.02 -9.52 -31.81
CA MET A 1 -32.80 -8.82 -31.36
C MET A 1 -32.45 -9.38 -29.99
N ILE A 2 -31.31 -10.07 -29.86
CA ILE A 2 -30.79 -10.54 -28.58
C ILE A 2 -29.63 -9.60 -28.26
N THR A 3 -29.78 -8.77 -27.23
CA THR A 3 -28.68 -7.95 -26.71
C THR A 3 -27.72 -8.90 -26.02
N SER A 4 -26.58 -9.16 -26.67
CA SER A 4 -25.49 -9.92 -26.08
C SER A 4 -24.91 -9.08 -24.94
N SER A 5 -25.25 -9.42 -23.70
CA SER A 5 -24.65 -8.85 -22.50
C SER A 5 -23.17 -9.23 -22.49
N GLY A 6 -22.32 -8.38 -23.05
CA GLY A 6 -20.88 -8.52 -22.96
C GLY A 6 -20.50 -8.48 -21.48
N ILE A 7 -20.02 -9.61 -20.97
CA ILE A 7 -19.36 -9.67 -19.66
C ILE A 7 -18.10 -8.84 -19.83
N VAL A 8 -18.14 -7.59 -19.38
CA VAL A 8 -16.95 -6.75 -19.24
C VAL A 8 -16.13 -7.40 -18.13
N HIS A 9 -15.22 -8.30 -18.52
CA HIS A 9 -14.20 -8.80 -17.61
C HIS A 9 -13.39 -7.59 -17.16
N ALA A 10 -13.61 -7.12 -15.94
CA ALA A 10 -12.75 -6.13 -15.31
C ALA A 10 -11.32 -6.67 -15.39
N GLN A 11 -10.48 -6.02 -16.19
CA GLN A 11 -9.13 -6.47 -16.46
C GLN A 11 -8.34 -6.39 -15.16
N THR A 12 -8.03 -7.51 -14.55
CA THR A 12 -7.21 -7.56 -13.33
C THR A 12 -5.76 -7.20 -13.67
N TRP A 13 -5.12 -6.40 -12.82
CA TRP A 13 -3.68 -6.17 -12.86
C TRP A 13 -3.00 -7.01 -11.79
N THR A 14 -1.91 -7.68 -12.16
CA THR A 14 -1.19 -8.60 -11.28
C THR A 14 0.26 -8.15 -11.17
N THR A 15 0.85 -8.27 -9.97
CA THR A 15 2.27 -8.00 -9.75
C THR A 15 3.13 -8.89 -10.65
N PRO A 16 4.34 -8.46 -11.07
CA PRO A 16 5.17 -9.25 -11.99
C PRO A 16 5.53 -10.67 -11.49
N ASP A 17 5.53 -10.87 -10.17
CA ASP A 17 5.76 -12.16 -9.52
C ASP A 17 4.49 -13.01 -9.35
N GLY A 18 3.32 -12.51 -9.77
CA GLY A 18 2.05 -13.21 -9.66
C GLY A 18 1.44 -13.26 -8.25
N PHE A 19 2.09 -12.67 -7.24
CA PHE A 19 1.66 -12.82 -5.84
C PHE A 19 0.33 -12.12 -5.56
N LEU A 20 0.19 -10.88 -6.02
CA LEU A 20 -0.91 -9.99 -5.70
C LEU A 20 -1.60 -9.49 -6.97
N SER A 21 -2.92 -9.37 -6.91
CA SER A 21 -3.73 -8.79 -7.97
C SER A 21 -4.68 -7.71 -7.42
N VAL A 22 -4.95 -6.69 -8.23
CA VAL A 22 -5.94 -5.65 -7.97
C VAL A 22 -6.78 -5.40 -9.21
N THR A 23 -7.97 -4.84 -9.02
CA THR A 23 -8.76 -4.26 -10.11
C THR A 23 -8.27 -2.83 -10.34
N PRO A 24 -7.70 -2.50 -11.53
CA PRO A 24 -7.33 -1.14 -11.88
C PRO A 24 -8.53 -0.19 -11.80
N PRO A 25 -8.30 1.10 -11.53
CA PRO A 25 -9.36 2.10 -11.61
C PRO A 25 -9.91 2.26 -13.03
N ASN A 26 -11.05 2.94 -13.16
CA ASN A 26 -11.66 3.22 -14.46
C ASN A 26 -10.67 3.99 -15.38
N PRO A 27 -10.34 3.46 -16.57
CA PRO A 27 -9.40 4.10 -17.49
C PRO A 27 -9.88 5.44 -18.07
N GLU A 28 -11.18 5.76 -17.96
CA GLU A 28 -11.73 7.06 -18.37
C GLU A 28 -11.38 8.17 -17.37
N THR A 29 -11.17 7.82 -16.10
CA THR A 29 -10.88 8.78 -15.02
C THR A 29 -9.45 8.68 -14.50
N PHE A 30 -8.76 7.56 -14.74
CA PHE A 30 -7.39 7.32 -14.32
C PHE A 30 -6.50 6.88 -15.49
N VAL A 31 -5.30 7.44 -15.53
CA VAL A 31 -4.27 7.06 -16.49
C VAL A 31 -3.22 6.21 -15.79
N ALA A 32 -2.97 5.00 -16.33
CA ALA A 32 -1.87 4.17 -15.88
C ALA A 32 -0.53 4.78 -16.29
N VAL A 33 0.43 4.83 -15.38
CA VAL A 33 1.80 5.28 -15.64
C VAL A 33 2.60 4.10 -16.22
N PRO A 34 3.04 4.15 -17.50
CA PRO A 34 3.65 2.99 -18.16
C PRO A 34 4.98 2.52 -17.53
N SER A 35 5.71 3.44 -16.89
CA SER A 35 6.98 3.17 -16.21
C SER A 35 6.97 3.90 -14.88
N PRO A 36 6.28 3.34 -13.87
CA PRO A 36 6.16 3.98 -12.57
C PRO A 36 7.55 4.05 -11.90
N PRO A 37 7.85 5.13 -11.15
CA PRO A 37 9.12 5.22 -10.45
C PRO A 37 9.19 4.18 -9.33
N GLU A 38 10.38 3.66 -9.04
CA GLU A 38 10.57 2.78 -7.89
C GLU A 38 10.11 3.46 -6.58
N PRO A 39 9.56 2.70 -5.61
CA PRO A 39 9.34 1.25 -5.61
C PRO A 39 7.94 0.84 -6.11
N PHE A 40 7.28 1.69 -6.92
CA PHE A 40 5.98 1.34 -7.49
C PHE A 40 6.13 0.28 -8.59
N LEU A 41 5.32 -0.77 -8.50
CA LEU A 41 5.13 -1.75 -9.55
C LEU A 41 3.99 -1.34 -10.49
N GLY A 42 2.97 -0.65 -9.94
CA GLY A 42 1.84 -0.10 -10.68
C GLY A 42 1.45 1.25 -10.09
N LEU A 43 1.11 2.20 -10.94
CA LEU A 43 0.69 3.54 -10.55
C LEU A 43 -0.36 4.06 -11.53
N TRP A 44 -1.44 4.59 -10.99
CA TRP A 44 -2.52 5.23 -11.72
C TRP A 44 -2.75 6.62 -11.15
N VAL A 45 -2.94 7.61 -12.03
CA VAL A 45 -3.14 9.01 -11.66
C VAL A 45 -4.49 9.47 -12.21
N SER A 46 -5.31 10.11 -11.39
CA SER A 46 -6.59 10.66 -11.84
C SER A 46 -6.39 11.77 -12.87
N GLY A 47 -7.40 12.03 -13.71
CA GLY A 47 -7.32 13.05 -14.75
C GLY A 47 -7.11 14.48 -14.23
N ASP A 48 -7.56 14.78 -13.01
CA ASP A 48 -7.30 16.02 -12.29
C ASP A 48 -6.00 16.02 -11.47
N GLU A 49 -5.26 14.89 -11.52
CA GLU A 49 -4.07 14.57 -10.75
C GLU A 49 -4.24 14.54 -9.23
N ALA A 50 -5.44 14.80 -8.69
CA ALA A 50 -5.68 14.91 -7.25
C ALA A 50 -5.54 13.58 -6.51
N THR A 51 -5.74 12.45 -7.21
CA THR A 51 -5.70 11.10 -6.65
C THR A 51 -4.65 10.26 -7.37
N ARG A 52 -3.86 9.53 -6.58
CA ARG A 52 -2.94 8.52 -7.09
C ARG A 52 -3.18 7.19 -6.40
N LEU A 53 -3.29 6.14 -7.20
CA LEU A 53 -3.48 4.77 -6.75
C LEU A 53 -2.23 3.99 -7.13
N GLY A 54 -1.69 3.18 -6.23
CA GLY A 54 -0.44 2.49 -6.51
C GLY A 54 -0.30 1.16 -5.78
N VAL A 55 0.52 0.30 -6.37
CA VAL A 55 1.02 -0.94 -5.79
C VAL A 55 2.53 -0.83 -5.70
N MET A 56 3.09 -1.03 -4.51
CA MET A 56 4.52 -0.95 -4.22
C MET A 56 5.04 -2.30 -3.72
N LYS A 57 6.33 -2.56 -3.93
CA LYS A 57 7.03 -3.73 -3.42
C LYS A 57 8.36 -3.29 -2.79
N THR A 58 8.56 -3.64 -1.52
CA THR A 58 9.77 -3.29 -0.76
C THR A 58 10.32 -4.51 -0.05
N GLU A 59 11.61 -4.76 -0.21
CA GLU A 59 12.30 -5.83 0.54
C GLU A 59 12.46 -5.44 2.01
N ILE A 60 12.19 -6.40 2.91
CA ILE A 60 12.48 -6.29 4.34
C ILE A 60 13.89 -6.84 4.54
N PRO A 61 14.83 -6.04 5.08
CA PRO A 61 16.12 -6.56 5.48
C PRO A 61 15.98 -7.75 6.44
N ILE A 62 16.85 -8.73 6.26
CA ILE A 62 16.87 -9.95 7.07
C ILE A 62 16.89 -9.61 8.57
N HIS A 63 16.22 -10.45 9.37
CA HIS A 63 16.11 -10.33 10.83
C HIS A 63 15.31 -9.14 11.38
N ILE A 64 14.72 -8.29 10.53
CA ILE A 64 13.88 -7.18 11.01
C ILE A 64 12.43 -7.62 11.17
N LYS A 65 11.89 -7.44 12.37
CA LYS A 65 10.46 -7.62 12.66
C LYS A 65 9.72 -6.32 12.39
N ILE A 66 8.76 -6.36 11.48
CA ILE A 66 7.88 -5.23 11.19
C ILE A 66 6.71 -5.24 12.18
N LYS A 67 6.45 -4.08 12.78
CA LYS A 67 5.33 -3.88 13.71
C LYS A 67 4.31 -2.94 13.07
N GLN A 68 3.02 -3.30 13.13
CA GLN A 68 1.94 -2.47 12.63
C GLN A 68 1.96 -1.06 13.28
N SER A 69 2.20 -0.98 14.60
CA SER A 69 2.26 0.30 15.32
C SER A 69 3.34 1.24 14.79
N SER A 70 4.51 0.70 14.41
CA SER A 70 5.59 1.50 13.86
C SER A 70 5.29 1.94 12.42
N ALA A 71 4.58 1.10 11.64
CA ALA A 71 4.07 1.51 10.33
C ALA A 71 3.01 2.62 10.45
N GLU A 72 2.14 2.57 11.45
CA GLU A 72 1.18 3.65 11.72
C GLU A 72 1.90 4.94 12.12
N GLU A 73 2.92 4.86 12.96
CA GLU A 73 3.70 6.03 13.37
C GLU A 73 4.40 6.69 12.17
N GLY A 74 5.07 5.90 11.31
CA GLY A 74 5.72 6.45 10.12
C GLY A 74 4.75 7.05 9.11
N LEU A 75 3.54 6.51 9.00
CA LEU A 75 2.48 7.10 8.19
C LEU A 75 1.98 8.42 8.78
N ALA A 76 1.84 8.50 10.10
CA ALA A 76 1.42 9.71 10.81
C ALA A 76 2.44 10.84 10.64
N GLU A 77 3.73 10.51 10.75
CA GLU A 77 4.85 11.43 10.53
C GLU A 77 4.87 11.95 9.08
N GLU A 78 4.76 11.06 8.10
CA GLU A 78 4.79 11.42 6.67
C GLU A 78 3.66 12.39 6.30
N ILE A 79 2.45 12.13 6.80
CA ILE A 79 1.29 12.97 6.46
C ILE A 79 1.17 14.22 7.36
N GLY A 80 2.02 14.32 8.40
CA GLY A 80 1.92 15.36 9.42
C GLY A 80 0.54 15.39 10.10
N GLY A 81 0.00 14.20 10.43
CA GLY A 81 -1.42 14.07 10.76
C GLY A 81 -1.77 12.87 11.62
N LYS A 82 -3.05 12.48 11.58
CA LYS A 82 -3.59 11.38 12.40
C LYS A 82 -3.80 10.14 11.57
N VAL A 83 -3.43 8.99 12.13
CA VAL A 83 -3.71 7.68 11.57
C VAL A 83 -4.89 7.05 12.29
N THR A 84 -5.80 6.48 11.51
CA THR A 84 -6.91 5.66 11.94
C THR A 84 -6.64 4.23 11.50
N ARG A 85 -6.44 3.36 12.48
CA ARG A 85 -6.33 1.91 12.27
C ARG A 85 -7.68 1.39 11.79
N LEU A 86 -7.69 0.67 10.68
CA LEU A 86 -8.86 -0.07 10.21
C LEU A 86 -8.76 -1.54 10.65
N PRO A 87 -9.87 -2.30 10.70
CA PRO A 87 -9.82 -3.71 11.04
C PRO A 87 -8.88 -4.48 10.12
N THR A 88 -8.01 -5.31 10.71
CA THR A 88 -7.15 -6.23 9.97
C THR A 88 -7.99 -7.23 9.18
N LYS A 89 -7.67 -7.42 7.90
CA LYS A 89 -8.35 -8.39 7.02
C LYS A 89 -7.47 -9.62 6.83
N GLN A 90 -8.08 -10.80 6.73
CA GLN A 90 -7.40 -12.01 6.28
C GLN A 90 -7.69 -12.24 4.80
N VAL A 91 -6.66 -12.36 3.96
CA VAL A 91 -6.80 -12.64 2.53
C VAL A 91 -5.91 -13.83 2.19
N ALA A 92 -6.50 -14.94 1.74
CA ALA A 92 -5.78 -16.18 1.43
C ALA A 92 -4.82 -16.66 2.55
N GLY A 93 -5.17 -16.42 3.82
CA GLY A 93 -4.36 -16.78 4.99
C GLY A 93 -3.26 -15.77 5.35
N TYR A 94 -3.15 -14.64 4.64
CA TYR A 94 -2.28 -13.53 4.97
C TYR A 94 -3.00 -12.46 5.77
N GLU A 95 -2.31 -11.97 6.79
CA GLU A 95 -2.72 -10.79 7.53
C GLU A 95 -2.49 -9.53 6.67
N VAL A 96 -3.55 -8.76 6.46
CA VAL A 96 -3.53 -7.50 5.71
C VAL A 96 -3.86 -6.36 6.67
N TRP A 97 -2.87 -5.51 6.93
CA TRP A 97 -3.04 -4.32 7.76
C TRP A 97 -3.64 -3.20 6.94
N GLN A 98 -4.80 -2.72 7.36
CA GLN A 98 -5.48 -1.61 6.73
C GLN A 98 -5.40 -0.37 7.62
N MET A 99 -5.11 0.78 7.03
CA MET A 99 -5.01 2.03 7.76
C MET A 99 -5.31 3.21 6.84
N LYS A 100 -5.89 4.25 7.44
CA LYS A 100 -6.21 5.53 6.81
C LYS A 100 -5.51 6.65 7.57
N ALA A 101 -4.97 7.64 6.88
CA ALA A 101 -4.26 8.75 7.49
C ALA A 101 -4.69 10.06 6.89
N LYS A 102 -4.87 11.08 7.73
CA LYS A 102 -5.33 12.39 7.32
C LYS A 102 -4.43 13.48 7.88
N GLY A 103 -3.83 14.25 6.99
CA GLY A 103 -3.02 15.44 7.29
C GLY A 103 -3.70 16.72 6.82
N ALA A 104 -2.95 17.82 6.87
CA ALA A 104 -3.46 19.14 6.48
C ALA A 104 -3.76 19.26 4.97
N SER A 105 -2.99 18.56 4.13
CA SER A 105 -3.03 18.73 2.67
C SER A 105 -3.35 17.45 1.90
N ALA A 106 -3.32 16.30 2.58
CA ALA A 106 -3.51 15.02 1.92
C ALA A 106 -4.11 13.98 2.86
N GLU A 107 -4.69 12.95 2.24
CA GLU A 107 -5.24 11.77 2.87
C GLU A 107 -4.68 10.53 2.19
N ILE A 108 -4.32 9.52 2.96
CA ILE A 108 -3.76 8.26 2.48
C ILE A 108 -4.57 7.10 3.02
N THR A 109 -5.01 6.20 2.16
CA THR A 109 -5.58 4.90 2.53
C THR A 109 -4.65 3.82 2.02
N GLN A 110 -4.25 2.87 2.87
CA GLN A 110 -3.35 1.79 2.45
C GLN A 110 -3.70 0.44 3.06
N ALA A 111 -3.36 -0.62 2.30
CA ALA A 111 -3.33 -2.00 2.74
C ALA A 111 -1.91 -2.55 2.59
N ILE A 112 -1.39 -3.15 3.65
CA ILE A 112 -0.03 -3.69 3.73
C ILE A 112 -0.11 -5.19 3.97
N VAL A 113 0.60 -5.97 3.15
CA VAL A 113 0.76 -7.42 3.34
C VAL A 113 2.23 -7.81 3.27
N ARG A 114 2.63 -8.74 4.14
CA ARG A 114 3.99 -9.29 4.17
C ARG A 114 4.01 -10.68 3.53
N HIS A 115 4.96 -10.92 2.65
CA HIS A 115 5.21 -12.24 2.07
C HIS A 115 6.70 -12.44 1.78
N ASP A 116 7.28 -13.52 2.31
CA ASP A 116 8.64 -13.99 2.01
C ASP A 116 9.72 -12.89 2.03
N GLY A 117 9.86 -12.21 3.17
CA GLY A 117 10.83 -11.12 3.31
C GLY A 117 10.49 -9.86 2.50
N THR A 118 9.30 -9.77 1.90
CA THR A 118 8.85 -8.61 1.13
C THR A 118 7.58 -8.02 1.73
N ILE A 119 7.41 -6.71 1.56
CA ILE A 119 6.16 -5.99 1.80
C ILE A 119 5.56 -5.57 0.48
N TYR A 120 4.27 -5.85 0.33
CA TYR A 120 3.44 -5.28 -0.72
C TYR A 120 2.52 -4.25 -0.07
N LYS A 121 2.51 -3.05 -0.65
CA LYS A 121 1.67 -1.94 -0.20
C LYS A 121 0.77 -1.54 -1.34
N ILE A 122 -0.53 -1.59 -1.11
CA ILE A 122 -1.55 -1.05 -2.00
C ILE A 122 -2.02 0.23 -1.36
N MET A 123 -2.06 1.32 -2.11
CA MET A 123 -2.29 2.62 -1.52
C MET A 123 -3.04 3.56 -2.45
N ALA A 124 -3.79 4.45 -1.83
CA ALA A 124 -4.37 5.63 -2.44
C ALA A 124 -3.84 6.85 -1.69
N ALA A 125 -3.38 7.85 -2.43
CA ALA A 125 -3.02 9.16 -1.90
C ALA A 125 -3.84 10.23 -2.61
N THR A 126 -4.51 11.08 -1.85
CA THR A 126 -5.36 12.16 -2.35
C THR A 126 -4.95 13.50 -1.78
N VAL A 127 -4.94 14.52 -2.62
CA VAL A 127 -4.69 15.92 -2.25
C VAL A 127 -5.98 16.72 -2.40
N GLY A 128 -6.23 17.64 -1.46
CA GLY A 128 -7.41 18.52 -1.49
C GLY A 128 -8.57 18.02 -0.62
N GLN A 129 -9.76 18.61 -0.83
CA GLN A 129 -10.97 18.31 -0.07
C GLN A 129 -11.88 17.38 -0.87
N ASN A 130 -12.43 16.35 -0.22
CA ASN A 130 -13.36 15.35 -0.76
C ASN A 130 -12.71 14.30 -1.70
N PRO A 131 -11.92 13.35 -1.16
CA PRO A 131 -11.47 12.21 -1.94
C PRO A 131 -12.67 11.39 -2.45
N ASP A 132 -12.53 10.78 -3.63
CA ASP A 132 -13.47 9.77 -4.13
C ASP A 132 -13.28 8.47 -3.33
N GLU A 133 -13.90 8.42 -2.14
CA GLU A 133 -13.80 7.29 -1.22
C GLU A 133 -14.25 5.99 -1.87
N GLN A 134 -15.25 6.03 -2.76
CA GLN A 134 -15.74 4.84 -3.44
C GLN A 134 -14.67 4.22 -4.33
N THR A 135 -14.01 5.03 -5.17
CA THR A 135 -12.93 4.53 -6.03
C THR A 135 -11.75 4.01 -5.21
N ILE A 136 -11.40 4.70 -4.12
CA ILE A 136 -10.31 4.29 -3.22
C ILE A 136 -10.63 2.94 -2.57
N ASP A 137 -11.81 2.81 -1.96
CA ASP A 137 -12.21 1.59 -1.26
C ASP A 137 -12.37 0.41 -2.23
N GLN A 138 -12.85 0.66 -3.45
CA GLN A 138 -12.87 -0.36 -4.51
C GLN A 138 -11.46 -0.81 -4.88
N PHE A 139 -10.53 0.12 -5.10
CA PHE A 139 -9.15 -0.21 -5.44
C PHE A 139 -8.45 -1.01 -4.33
N ILE A 140 -8.46 -0.50 -3.09
CA ILE A 140 -7.84 -1.17 -1.94
C ILE A 140 -8.54 -2.51 -1.63
N GLY A 141 -9.87 -2.53 -1.72
CA GLY A 141 -10.70 -3.70 -1.44
C GLY A 141 -10.59 -4.81 -2.49
N SER A 142 -10.16 -4.48 -3.71
CA SER A 142 -9.97 -5.43 -4.83
C SER A 142 -8.76 -6.35 -4.68
N LEU A 143 -7.96 -6.18 -3.60
CA LEU A 143 -6.83 -7.04 -3.29
C LEU A 143 -7.21 -8.52 -3.31
N VAL A 144 -6.57 -9.26 -4.21
CA VAL A 144 -6.57 -10.72 -4.27
C VAL A 144 -5.12 -11.22 -4.15
N ILE A 145 -4.91 -12.27 -3.35
CA ILE A 145 -3.61 -12.94 -3.23
C ILE A 145 -3.73 -14.31 -3.90
N SER A 146 -2.90 -14.55 -4.91
CA SER A 146 -3.01 -15.71 -5.81
C SER A 146 -2.53 -17.01 -5.17
N GLN A 147 -1.56 -16.92 -4.26
CA GLN A 147 -0.96 -18.07 -3.58
C GLN A 147 -1.36 -18.03 -2.11
N PRO A 148 -2.00 -19.07 -1.55
CA PRO A 148 -2.36 -19.08 -0.14
C PRO A 148 -1.11 -19.15 0.74
N ALA A 149 -1.21 -18.63 1.96
CA ALA A 149 -0.13 -18.69 2.92
C ALA A 149 0.26 -20.15 3.15
N ARG A 150 1.58 -20.45 3.10
CA ARG A 150 2.07 -21.80 3.40
C ARG A 150 1.63 -22.16 4.81
N THR A 151 0.81 -23.20 4.93
CA THR A 151 0.43 -23.78 6.21
C THR A 151 1.67 -24.45 6.77
N VAL A 152 2.38 -23.76 7.66
CA VAL A 152 3.46 -24.40 8.42
C VAL A 152 2.81 -25.40 9.36
N PRO A 153 3.13 -26.71 9.27
CA PRO A 153 2.57 -27.71 10.17
C PRO A 153 2.83 -27.30 11.62
N PRO A 154 1.86 -27.52 12.54
CA PRO A 154 1.95 -27.09 13.94
C PRO A 154 3.09 -27.74 14.76
N GLY A 155 4.03 -28.45 14.14
CA GLY A 155 5.20 -29.08 14.78
C GLY A 155 6.53 -28.32 14.62
N THR A 156 6.58 -27.22 13.88
CA THR A 156 7.80 -26.40 13.67
C THR A 156 7.64 -24.95 14.14
N ALA A 157 6.61 -24.66 14.94
CA ALA A 157 6.49 -23.38 15.61
C ALA A 157 7.59 -23.27 16.67
N THR A 158 8.69 -22.59 16.35
CA THR A 158 9.54 -21.98 17.36
C THR A 158 8.63 -21.16 18.27
N SER A 159 8.64 -21.50 19.56
CA SER A 159 7.72 -21.02 20.59
C SER A 159 7.41 -19.52 20.46
N PRO A 160 6.14 -19.06 20.49
CA PRO A 160 5.79 -17.63 20.45
C PRO A 160 6.24 -16.82 21.69
N GLY A 161 6.98 -17.44 22.62
CA GLY A 161 7.30 -16.89 23.93
C GLY A 161 8.77 -16.52 24.17
N GLU A 162 9.69 -16.78 23.24
CA GLU A 162 11.06 -16.28 23.40
C GLU A 162 11.13 -14.84 22.90
N SER A 163 11.01 -13.92 23.84
CA SER A 163 11.57 -12.58 23.72
C SER A 163 13.06 -12.73 23.38
N ASN A 164 13.40 -12.73 22.10
CA ASN A 164 14.74 -12.35 21.65
C ASN A 164 14.91 -10.88 21.99
N ALA A 165 15.23 -10.63 23.27
CA ALA A 165 15.51 -9.32 23.82
C ALA A 165 16.86 -8.79 23.33
N ASP A 166 17.74 -9.63 22.76
CA ASP A 166 19.11 -9.25 22.43
C ASP A 166 19.57 -9.78 21.07
N LEU A 167 18.78 -9.54 20.02
CA LEU A 167 19.34 -9.35 18.68
C LEU A 167 19.16 -7.88 18.28
N ASP A 168 19.63 -7.01 19.17
CA ASP A 168 19.86 -5.59 18.94
C ASP A 168 21.08 -5.43 18.01
N GLY A 169 20.93 -5.94 16.79
CA GLY A 169 21.87 -5.70 15.71
C GLY A 169 21.71 -4.29 15.15
N GLY A 170 21.68 -3.25 15.99
CA GLY A 170 21.99 -1.82 15.74
C GLY A 170 21.31 -1.06 14.59
N LEU A 171 20.65 -1.73 13.65
CA LEU A 171 19.80 -1.14 12.64
C LEU A 171 18.39 -1.13 13.21
N ASP A 172 18.00 0.06 13.65
CA ASP A 172 16.77 0.34 14.36
C ASP A 172 15.54 -0.19 13.61
N SER A 173 15.04 -1.36 14.03
CA SER A 173 13.83 -2.00 13.50
C SER A 173 12.62 -1.07 13.53
N HIS A 174 12.62 -0.10 14.46
CA HIS A 174 11.62 0.95 14.56
C HIS A 174 11.68 1.88 13.35
N ASN A 175 12.87 2.34 12.96
CA ASN A 175 13.06 3.25 11.82
C ASN A 175 12.69 2.60 10.49
N LEU A 176 13.01 1.32 10.29
CA LEU A 176 12.54 0.62 9.10
C LEU A 176 11.02 0.49 9.09
N SER A 177 10.45 0.06 10.21
CA SER A 177 9.00 -0.11 10.30
C SER A 177 8.25 1.22 10.09
N LYS A 178 8.81 2.33 10.58
CA LYS A 178 8.36 3.69 10.24
C LYS A 178 8.47 3.97 8.74
N SER A 179 9.61 3.68 8.13
CA SER A 179 9.84 3.89 6.70
C SER A 179 8.81 3.16 5.82
N ILE A 180 8.43 1.93 6.21
CA ILE A 180 7.38 1.13 5.56
C ILE A 180 6.00 1.77 5.68
N GLY A 181 5.70 2.28 6.87
CA GLY A 181 4.48 3.01 7.17
C GLY A 181 4.31 4.28 6.36
N GLY A 182 5.36 5.10 6.40
CA GLY A 182 5.52 6.31 5.61
C GLY A 182 5.80 6.03 4.13
N PHE A 183 6.20 7.06 3.40
CA PHE A 183 6.59 6.95 1.99
C PHE A 183 8.11 6.89 1.80
N ALA A 184 8.84 6.63 2.88
CA ALA A 184 10.30 6.63 2.94
C ALA A 184 10.91 7.90 2.31
N ALA A 185 10.54 9.09 2.80
CA ALA A 185 11.30 10.35 2.81
C ALA A 185 11.85 10.96 1.49
N LEU A 186 11.87 10.27 0.35
CA LEU A 186 12.42 10.78 -0.91
C LEU A 186 11.36 10.88 -2.01
N LEU A 187 10.31 10.06 -1.98
CA LEU A 187 9.25 10.09 -2.99
C LEU A 187 8.06 10.97 -2.59
N GLY A 188 7.74 11.06 -1.29
CA GLY A 188 6.70 11.97 -0.77
C GLY A 188 7.00 13.44 -1.06
N ILE A 189 8.28 13.83 -0.96
CA ILE A 189 8.74 15.17 -1.33
C ILE A 189 8.64 15.37 -2.85
N GLY A 190 9.04 14.42 -3.69
CA GLY A 190 8.91 14.56 -5.15
C GLY A 190 7.44 14.72 -5.59
N LEU A 191 6.53 14.01 -4.92
CA LEU A 191 5.11 13.99 -5.24
C LEU A 191 4.39 15.25 -4.71
N LEU A 192 4.70 15.70 -3.50
CA LEU A 192 4.21 16.97 -2.94
C LEU A 192 4.86 18.20 -3.63
N ILE A 193 6.16 18.17 -3.93
CA ILE A 193 6.83 19.22 -4.71
C ILE A 193 6.24 19.28 -6.11
N TYR A 194 5.96 18.15 -6.77
CA TYR A 194 5.29 18.14 -8.06
C TYR A 194 3.93 18.85 -8.00
N PHE A 195 3.11 18.57 -6.98
CA PHE A 195 1.84 19.27 -6.77
C PHE A 195 2.01 20.77 -6.49
N VAL A 196 2.97 21.15 -5.63
CA VAL A 196 3.19 22.55 -5.22
C VAL A 196 3.83 23.38 -6.33
N THR A 197 4.71 22.80 -7.14
CA THR A 197 5.40 23.52 -8.24
C THR A 197 4.53 23.67 -9.48
N ARG A 198 3.64 22.71 -9.78
CA ARG A 198 2.77 22.79 -10.96
C ARG A 198 1.50 23.62 -10.72
N GLY A 199 0.98 23.65 -9.50
CA GLY A 199 -0.18 24.47 -9.12
C GLY A 199 0.04 25.99 -9.19
N LYS A 200 1.29 26.46 -9.26
CA LYS A 200 1.62 27.89 -9.42
C LYS A 200 1.58 28.40 -10.87
N ASN A 201 1.47 27.51 -11.85
CA ASN A 201 1.51 27.85 -13.29
C ASN A 201 0.13 27.80 -13.98
N LYS A 202 -0.96 27.90 -13.23
CA LYS A 202 -2.32 28.09 -13.76
C LYS A 202 -2.91 29.39 -13.23
#